data_AF-A0A1C0AW08-F1
#
_entry.id   AF-A0A1C0AW08-F1
#
_cell.length_a   1.000
_cell.length_b   1.000
_cell.length_c   1.000
_cell.angle_alpha   90.00
_cell.angle_beta   90.00
_cell.angle_gamma   90.00
#
_symmetry.space_group_name_H-M   'P 1'
#
loop_
_entity.id
_entity.type
_entity.pdbx_description
1 polymer ?
#
loop_
_entity_poly.entity_id
_entity_poly.type
_entity_poly.pdbx_seq_one_letter_code
_entity_poly.pdbx_strand_id
1 'polypeptide(L)' 'MSITNISIRIKKLVLLRLINDGENISDASSKSGLCIKVAKKYIENK' A
#
# COMPACT_ATOMS: atom_id res chain seq x y z
N MET A 1 -9.92 -14.45 15.25
CA MET A 1 -10.16 -14.70 13.82
C MET A 1 -9.36 -13.67 13.04
N SER A 2 -8.15 -14.03 12.62
CA SER A 2 -7.20 -13.05 12.10
C SER A 2 -7.46 -12.86 10.61
N ILE A 3 -7.82 -11.63 10.19
CA ILE A 3 -8.07 -11.21 8.78
C ILE A 3 -6.73 -11.21 7.97
N THR A 4 -5.76 -12.02 8.37
CA THR A 4 -4.34 -11.90 8.00
C THR A 4 -3.99 -12.61 6.69
N ASN A 5 -4.89 -12.61 5.71
CA ASN A 5 -4.55 -13.11 4.37
C ASN A 5 -5.12 -12.24 3.25
N ILE A 6 -5.22 -10.93 3.49
CA ILE A 6 -5.35 -9.99 2.38
C ILE A 6 -4.05 -10.08 1.57
N SER A 7 -4.16 -10.65 0.38
CA SER A 7 -3.05 -10.82 -0.55
C SER A 7 -2.29 -9.51 -0.73
N ILE A 8 -0.95 -9.59 -0.79
CA ILE A 8 -0.07 -8.45 -1.11
C ILE A 8 -0.55 -7.70 -2.36
N ARG A 9 -1.17 -8.40 -3.31
CA ARG A 9 -1.76 -7.79 -4.51
C ARG A 9 -2.87 -6.79 -4.18
N ILE A 10 -3.76 -7.12 -3.26
CA ILE A 10 -4.84 -6.22 -2.82
C ILE A 10 -4.25 -5.01 -2.10
N LYS A 11 -3.27 -5.23 -1.22
CA LYS A 11 -2.60 -4.13 -0.52
C LYS A 11 -1.92 -3.15 -1.49
N LYS A 12 -1.26 -3.67 -2.52
CA LYS A 12 -0.65 -2.86 -3.60
C LYS A 12 -1.69 -2.06 -4.40
N LEU A 13 -2.86 -2.65 -4.67
CA LEU A 13 -3.96 -1.95 -5.34
C LEU A 13 -4.52 -0.82 -4.47
N VAL A 14 -4.69 -1.05 -3.17
CA VAL A 14 -5.15 -0.03 -2.22
C VAL A 14 -4.12 1.10 -2.12
N LEU A 15 -2.84 0.78 -1.98
CA LEU A 15 -1.76 1.77 -1.98
C LEU A 15 -1.80 2.65 -3.23
N LEU A 16 -2.01 2.04 -4.41
CA LEU A 16 -2.09 2.75 -5.67
C LEU A 16 -3.29 3.69 -5.77
N ARG A 17 -4.45 3.26 -5.27
CA ARG A 17 -5.64 4.12 -5.21
C ARG A 17 -5.41 5.33 -4.32
N LEU A 18 -4.89 5.11 -3.10
CA LEU A 18 -4.63 6.19 -2.15
C LEU A 18 -3.64 7.23 -2.69
N ILE A 19 -2.58 6.78 -3.37
CA ILE A 19 -1.62 7.69 -4.00
C ILE A 19 -2.25 8.45 -5.17
N ASN A 20 -3.08 7.79 -5.99
CA ASN A 20 -3.82 8.46 -7.06
C ASN A 20 -4.85 9.47 -6.53
N ASP A 21 -5.40 9.24 -5.34
CA ASP A 21 -6.29 10.17 -4.64
C ASP A 21 -5.53 11.36 -4.02
N GLY A 22 -4.20 11.42 -4.17
CA GLY A 22 -3.36 12.52 -3.70
C GLY A 22 -2.81 12.33 -2.28
N GLU A 23 -2.98 11.15 -1.67
CA GLU A 23 -2.38 10.88 -0.37
C GLU A 23 -0.86 10.72 -0.44
N ASN A 24 -0.19 11.12 0.64
CA ASN A 24 1.23 10.88 0.76
C ASN A 24 1.53 9.37 0.94
N ILE A 25 2.73 8.95 0.53
CA ILE A 25 3.16 7.55 0.58
C ILE A 25 3.14 6.98 2.01
N SER A 26 3.36 7.82 3.03
CA SER A 26 3.40 7.38 4.42
C SER A 26 2.01 6.94 4.90
N ASP A 27 1.02 7.81 4.75
CA ASP A 27 -0.38 7.55 5.08
C ASP A 27 -0.95 6.44 4.19
N ALA A 28 -0.67 6.47 2.90
CA ALA A 28 -1.09 5.43 1.97
C ALA A 28 -0.52 4.05 2.33
N SER A 29 0.74 3.97 2.79
CA SER A 29 1.36 2.73 3.24
C SER A 29 0.71 2.19 4.52
N SER A 30 0.42 3.08 5.48
CA SER A 30 -0.26 2.73 6.74
C SER A 30 -1.67 2.20 6.47
N LYS A 31 -2.47 2.93 5.68
CA LYS A 31 -3.84 2.57 5.32
C LYS A 31 -3.95 1.32 4.45
N SER A 32 -2.98 1.07 3.58
CA SER A 32 -2.91 -0.17 2.77
C SER A 32 -2.35 -1.38 3.56
N GLY A 33 -1.87 -1.17 4.79
CA GLY A 33 -1.25 -2.22 5.59
C GLY A 33 0.05 -2.76 4.98
N LEU A 34 0.77 -1.90 4.24
CA LEU A 34 2.09 -2.17 3.68
C LEU A 34 3.15 -1.43 4.48
N CYS A 35 4.29 -2.09 4.70
CA CYS A 35 5.46 -1.40 5.24
C CYS A 35 5.89 -0.31 4.24
N ILE A 36 6.21 0.88 4.74
CA ILE A 36 6.59 2.03 3.90
C ILE A 36 7.77 1.71 2.96
N LYS A 37 8.70 0.84 3.39
CA LYS A 37 9.81 0.36 2.55
C LYS A 37 9.31 -0.42 1.32
N VAL A 38 8.30 -1.27 1.52
CA VAL A 38 7.68 -2.07 0.44
C VAL A 38 6.85 -1.17 -0.47
N ALA A 39 6.12 -0.21 0.11
CA ALA A 39 5.35 0.77 -0.63
C ALA A 39 6.24 1.63 -1.53
N LYS A 40 7.33 2.19 -0.99
CA LYS A 40 8.33 2.97 -1.75
C LYS A 40 8.93 2.15 -2.88
N LYS A 41 9.45 0.95 -2.57
CA LYS A 41 10.04 0.06 -3.59
C LYS A 41 9.05 -0.32 -4.70
N TYR A 42 7.77 -0.44 -4.38
CA TYR A 42 6.72 -0.74 -5.34
C TYR A 42 6.39 0.45 -6.25
N ILE A 43 6.36 1.66 -5.70
CA ILE A 43 6.15 2.90 -6.46
C ILE A 43 7.38 3.24 -7.32
N GLU A 44 8.59 3.03 -6.82
CA GLU A 44 9.84 3.26 -7.56
C GLU A 44 10.06 2.25 -8.70
N ASN A 45 9.52 1.03 -8.59
CA ASN A 45 9.56 0.01 -9.65
C ASN A 45 8.33 0.06 -10.59
N LYS A 46 7.46 1.07 -10.44
CA LYS A 46 6.30 1.26 -11.30
C LYS A 46 6.61 2.30 -12.37
#